data_AF-A0A7K4D5X0-F1
#
_entry.id   AF-A0A7K4D5X0-F1
#
_cell.length_a   1.000
_cell.length_b   1.000
_cell.length_c   1.000
_cell.angle_alpha   90.00
_cell.angle_beta   90.00
_cell.angle_gamma   90.00
#
_symmetry.space_group_name_H-M   'P 1'
#
loop_
_entity.id
_entity.type
_entity.pdbx_description
1 polymer ?
#
loop_
_entity_poly.entity_id
_entity_poly.type
_entity_poly.pdbx_seq_one_letter_code
_entity_poly.pdbx_strand_id
1 'polypeptide(L)'
;RITKDVVFNKIGTYNHAVLAKYHKVPFYVAAPLSTFDLRHEEADILVEERDPDEICTLSGIRLAPHGIDVYNPAFDATPLELVTGLITEKGVFRPPLMPRI
;
A
#
# COMPACT_ATOMS: atom_id res chain seq x y z
N ARG A 1 -1.26 6.64 0.67
CA ARG A 1 -1.77 7.36 1.86
C ARG A 1 -1.11 6.75 3.08
N ILE A 2 -0.59 7.53 4.02
CA ILE A 2 0.08 6.99 5.22
C ILE A 2 -0.75 7.37 6.44
N THR A 3 -1.36 6.40 7.11
CA THR A 3 -2.16 6.59 8.33
C THR A 3 -1.28 6.44 9.58
N LYS A 4 -1.89 6.44 10.77
CA LYS A 4 -1.16 6.24 12.04
C LYS A 4 -0.49 4.86 12.16
N ASP A 5 -1.00 3.87 11.44
CA ASP A 5 -0.74 2.44 11.64
C ASP A 5 -0.27 1.72 10.36
N VAL A 6 -0.68 2.19 9.17
CA VAL A 6 -0.35 1.54 7.88
C VAL A 6 0.06 2.52 6.79
N VAL A 7 0.72 1.97 5.77
CA VAL A 7 0.95 2.62 4.48
C VAL A 7 0.04 1.97 3.44
N PHE A 8 -0.92 2.73 2.92
CA PHE A 8 -1.68 2.34 1.74
C PHE A 8 -0.91 2.65 0.47
N ASN A 9 -0.58 1.62 -0.31
CA ASN A 9 0.06 1.72 -1.61
C ASN A 9 -0.48 0.67 -2.59
N LYS A 10 -0.08 0.73 -3.87
CA LYS A 10 -0.55 -0.16 -4.94
C LYS A 10 -0.51 -1.62 -4.48
N ILE A 11 -1.58 -2.37 -4.77
CA ILE A 11 -1.72 -3.80 -4.41
C ILE A 11 -0.45 -4.58 -4.74
N GLY A 12 -0.01 -5.40 -3.80
CA GLY A 12 1.26 -6.12 -3.81
C GLY A 12 2.35 -5.48 -2.94
N THR A 13 2.21 -4.24 -2.48
CA THR A 13 3.21 -3.57 -1.63
C THR A 13 3.38 -4.29 -0.29
N TYR A 14 2.28 -4.69 0.34
CA TYR A 14 2.31 -5.46 1.58
C TYR A 14 3.10 -6.77 1.42
N ASN A 15 2.89 -7.49 0.32
CA ASN A 15 3.63 -8.72 0.03
C ASN A 15 5.14 -8.47 -0.09
N HIS A 16 5.56 -7.38 -0.74
CA HIS A 16 6.97 -7.01 -0.82
C HIS A 16 7.54 -6.69 0.57
N ALA A 17 6.79 -6.00 1.43
CA ALA A 17 7.22 -5.68 2.78
C ALA A 17 7.39 -6.93 3.67
N VAL A 18 6.47 -7.89 3.57
CA VAL A 18 6.56 -9.20 4.24
C VAL A 18 7.80 -9.97 3.79
N LEU A 19 8.01 -10.07 2.47
CA LEU A 19 9.19 -10.74 1.91
C LEU A 19 10.49 -10.04 2.32
N ALA A 20 10.52 -8.71 2.30
CA ALA A 20 11.68 -7.93 2.72
C ALA A 20 12.02 -8.19 4.20
N LYS A 21 11.03 -8.19 5.09
CA LYS A 21 11.21 -8.52 6.52
C LYS A 21 11.76 -9.93 6.70
N TYR A 22 11.19 -10.92 6.00
CA TYR A 22 11.66 -12.31 6.06
C TYR A 22 13.12 -12.46 5.62
N HIS A 23 13.50 -11.80 4.53
CA HIS A 23 14.85 -11.83 3.98
C HIS A 23 15.82 -10.81 4.61
N LYS A 24 15.39 -10.09 5.65
CA LYS A 24 16.20 -9.06 6.35
C LYS A 24 16.71 -7.95 5.42
N VAL A 25 15.90 -7.61 4.41
CA VAL A 25 16.14 -6.49 3.50
C VAL A 25 15.37 -5.28 4.02
N PRO A 26 16.01 -4.09 4.14
CA PRO A 26 15.32 -2.90 4.62
C PRO A 26 14.29 -2.41 3.59
N PHE A 27 13.07 -2.13 4.06
CA PHE A 27 11.94 -1.70 3.25
C PHE A 27 11.64 -0.23 3.51
N TYR A 28 11.76 0.63 2.50
CA TYR A 28 11.54 2.07 2.62
C TYR A 28 10.32 2.52 1.85
N VAL A 29 9.62 3.52 2.39
CA VAL A 29 8.52 4.20 1.71
C VAL A 29 8.93 5.66 1.52
N ALA A 30 8.87 6.15 0.29
CA ALA A 30 9.10 7.56 -0.01
C ALA A 30 7.78 8.25 -0.35
N ALA A 31 7.44 9.31 0.39
CA ALA A 31 6.21 10.07 0.18
C ALA A 31 6.36 11.51 0.70
N PRO A 32 5.76 12.51 0.04
CA PRO A 32 5.71 13.87 0.56
C PRO A 32 4.78 13.96 1.78
N LEU A 33 4.95 14.98 2.62
CA LEU A 33 4.10 15.18 3.80
C LEU A 33 2.61 15.28 3.50
N SER A 34 2.24 15.76 2.30
CA SER A 34 0.84 15.80 1.84
C SER A 34 0.17 14.42 1.70
N THR A 35 0.94 13.33 1.72
CA THR A 35 0.43 11.95 1.63
C THR A 35 0.01 11.38 2.99
N PHE A 36 0.43 12.01 4.08
CA PHE A 36 0.15 11.56 5.43
C PHE A 36 -1.23 12.02 5.90
N ASP A 37 -1.93 11.10 6.56
CA ASP A 37 -3.26 11.28 7.12
C ASP A 37 -3.26 10.74 8.56
N LEU A 38 -2.63 11.50 9.46
CA LEU A 38 -2.47 11.10 10.87
C LEU A 38 -3.76 11.19 11.71
N ARG A 39 -4.90 11.47 11.08
CA ARG A 39 -6.20 11.51 11.76
C ARG A 39 -6.89 10.15 11.75
N HIS A 40 -6.63 9.36 10.72
CA HIS A 40 -7.27 8.07 10.46
C HIS A 40 -6.33 6.90 10.74
N GLU A 41 -6.94 5.73 10.89
CA GLU A 41 -6.31 4.41 11.01
C GLU A 41 -6.74 3.52 9.82
N GLU A 42 -6.17 2.32 9.70
CA GLU A 42 -6.52 1.38 8.64
C GLU A 42 -8.03 1.14 8.58
N ALA A 43 -8.65 0.97 9.74
CA ALA A 43 -10.07 0.67 9.90
C ALA A 43 -11.01 1.76 9.33
N ASP A 44 -10.52 3.00 9.17
CA ASP A 44 -11.30 4.12 8.65
C ASP A 44 -11.27 4.20 7.11
N ILE A 45 -10.40 3.42 6.45
CA ILE A 45 -10.14 3.54 5.02
C ILE A 45 -10.75 2.37 4.25
N LEU A 46 -11.73 2.66 3.40
CA LEU A 46 -12.21 1.71 2.39
C LEU A 46 -11.25 1.70 1.18
N VAL A 47 -10.72 0.53 0.86
CA VAL A 47 -9.90 0.32 -0.34
C VAL A 47 -10.80 0.29 -1.57
N GLU A 48 -10.43 1.03 -2.61
CA GLU A 48 -11.09 1.00 -3.92
C GLU A 48 -11.00 -0.40 -4.53
N GLU A 49 -12.13 -1.02 -4.83
CA GLU A 49 -12.22 -2.18 -5.70
C GLU A 49 -12.51 -1.73 -7.12
N ARG A 50 -11.67 -2.17 -8.06
CA ARG A 50 -11.71 -1.75 -9.47
C ARG A 50 -12.46 -2.75 -10.32
N ASP A 51 -12.79 -2.33 -11.54
CA ASP A 51 -13.50 -3.16 -12.50
C ASP A 51 -12.76 -4.50 -12.71
N PRO A 52 -13.44 -5.66 -12.54
CA PRO A 52 -12.89 -6.98 -12.84
C PRO A 52 -12.26 -7.11 -14.23
N ASP A 53 -12.76 -6.37 -15.22
CA ASP A 53 -12.25 -6.46 -16.59
C ASP A 53 -10.82 -5.93 -16.74
N GLU A 54 -10.32 -5.11 -15.79
CA GLU A 54 -8.92 -4.65 -15.79
C GLU A 54 -7.91 -5.81 -15.66
N ILE A 55 -8.31 -6.91 -15.03
CA ILE A 55 -7.45 -8.10 -14.86
C ILE A 55 -7.95 -9.30 -15.69
N CYS A 56 -9.21 -9.31 -16.09
CA CYS A 56 -9.75 -10.36 -16.97
C CYS A 56 -9.44 -10.12 -18.45
N THR A 57 -9.15 -8.87 -18.84
CA THR A 57 -8.93 -8.49 -20.24
C THR A 57 -7.65 -7.67 -20.37
N LEU A 58 -6.86 -7.97 -21.41
CA LEU A 58 -5.67 -7.20 -21.75
C LEU A 58 -5.71 -6.84 -23.24
N SER A 59 -5.62 -5.55 -23.57
CA SER A 59 -5.64 -5.05 -24.96
C SER A 59 -6.86 -5.55 -25.77
N GLY A 60 -8.02 -5.64 -25.13
CA GLY A 60 -9.27 -6.12 -25.75
C GLY A 60 -9.38 -7.65 -25.87
N ILE A 61 -8.38 -8.40 -25.42
CA ILE A 61 -8.39 -9.87 -25.43
C ILE A 61 -8.72 -10.36 -24.02
N ARG A 62 -9.79 -11.16 -23.90
CA ARG A 62 -10.17 -11.76 -22.62
C ARG A 62 -9.24 -12.94 -22.29
N LEU A 63 -8.64 -12.88 -21.10
CA LEU A 63 -7.68 -13.86 -20.58
C LEU A 63 -8.32 -14.84 -19.59
N ALA A 64 -9.38 -14.43 -18.90
CA ALA A 64 -10.08 -15.22 -17.89
C ALA A 64 -11.45 -15.73 -18.39
N PRO A 65 -11.94 -16.89 -17.91
CA PRO A 65 -13.28 -17.38 -18.28
C PRO A 65 -14.41 -16.37 -18.01
N HIS A 66 -15.52 -16.52 -18.72
CA HIS A 66 -16.72 -15.72 -18.45
C HIS A 66 -17.42 -16.17 -17.16
N GLY A 67 -18.00 -15.23 -16.42
CA GLY A 67 -18.82 -15.51 -15.25
C GLY A 67 -18.06 -15.93 -13.99
N ILE A 68 -16.75 -15.71 -13.93
CA ILE A 68 -15.96 -15.92 -12.70
C ILE A 68 -16.09 -14.72 -11.76
N ASP A 69 -16.05 -14.98 -10.46
CA ASP A 69 -15.93 -13.94 -9.45
C ASP A 69 -14.50 -13.42 -9.40
N VAL A 70 -14.35 -12.11 -9.19
CA VAL A 70 -13.07 -11.42 -9.22
C VAL A 70 -12.96 -10.49 -8.01
N TYR A 71 -11.80 -10.52 -7.37
CA TYR A 71 -11.42 -9.57 -6.34
C TYR A 71 -10.26 -8.71 -6.86
N ASN A 72 -10.51 -7.41 -7.06
CA ASN A 72 -9.54 -6.49 -7.69
C ASN A 72 -9.34 -5.22 -6.84
N PRO A 73 -8.77 -5.33 -5.62
CA PRO A 73 -8.44 -4.17 -4.81
C PRO A 73 -7.30 -3.36 -5.45
N ALA A 74 -7.46 -2.05 -5.53
CA ALA A 74 -6.49 -1.15 -6.15
C ALA A 74 -5.22 -0.93 -5.31
N PHE A 75 -5.31 -1.18 -4.00
CA PHE A 75 -4.29 -0.89 -3.00
C PHE A 75 -4.29 -1.97 -1.91
N ASP A 76 -3.20 -2.10 -1.16
CA ASP A 76 -3.14 -2.84 0.09
C ASP A 76 -2.62 -1.97 1.24
N ALA A 77 -2.79 -2.46 2.47
CA ALA A 77 -2.29 -1.84 3.69
C ALA A 77 -1.01 -2.54 4.13
N THR A 78 0.10 -1.80 4.18
CA THR A 78 1.37 -2.29 4.73
C THR A 78 1.54 -1.79 6.16
N PRO A 79 1.53 -2.66 7.19
CA PRO A 79 1.76 -2.24 8.58
C PRO A 79 3.10 -1.53 8.74
N LEU A 80 3.11 -0.45 9.52
CA LEU A 80 4.32 0.36 9.74
C LEU A 80 5.46 -0.43 10.39
N GLU A 81 5.16 -1.51 11.11
CA GLU A 81 6.16 -2.44 11.65
C GLU A 81 6.97 -3.21 10.59
N LEU A 82 6.51 -3.20 9.33
CA LEU A 82 7.24 -3.76 8.19
C LEU A 82 8.11 -2.70 7.49
N VAL A 83 7.95 -1.42 7.84
CA VAL A 83 8.62 -0.30 7.18
C VAL A 83 9.85 0.13 7.98
N THR A 84 11.03 0.03 7.37
CA THR A 84 12.31 0.44 7.97
C THR A 84 12.43 1.95 8.11
N GLY A 85 11.88 2.71 7.15
CA GLY A 85 11.88 4.16 7.20
C GLY A 85 10.96 4.82 6.17
N LEU A 86 10.45 5.99 6.56
CA LEU A 86 9.63 6.89 5.76
C LEU A 86 10.50 8.06 5.31
N ILE A 87 10.68 8.21 4.00
CA ILE A 87 11.50 9.26 3.39
C ILE A 87 10.58 10.39 2.91
N THR A 88 10.81 11.60 3.42
CA THR A 88 10.03 12.79 3.08
C THR A 88 10.96 13.96 2.75
N GLU A 89 10.39 15.09 2.32
CA GLU A 89 11.12 16.35 2.12
C GLU A 89 11.73 16.92 3.41
N LYS A 90 11.31 16.44 4.59
CA LYS A 90 11.87 16.82 5.91
C LYS A 90 12.92 15.83 6.44
N GLY A 91 13.27 14.80 5.67
CA GLY A 91 14.27 13.79 6.04
C GLY A 91 13.67 12.39 6.21
N VAL A 92 14.38 11.54 6.95
CA VAL A 92 14.01 10.12 7.13
C VAL A 92 13.48 9.90 8.54
N PHE A 93 12.27 9.34 8.64
CA PHE A 93 11.60 8.99 9.89
C PHE A 93 11.55 7.47 10.04
N ARG A 94 11.87 6.96 11.24
CA ARG A 94 11.80 5.52 11.53
C ARG A 94 10.57 5.24 12.40
N PRO A 95 9.58 4.46 11.95
CA PRO A 95 8.41 4.14 12.75
C PRO A 95 8.77 3.63 14.16
N PRO A 96 8.00 3.98 15.21
CA PRO A 96 6.73 4.72 15.16
C PRO A 96 6.90 6.26 15.08
N LEU A 97 8.13 6.78 14.97
CA LEU A 97 8.34 8.22 14.82
C LEU A 97 7.74 8.69 13.49
N MET A 98 6.78 9.61 13.56
CA MET A 98 6.13 10.25 12.41
C MET A 98 6.62 11.69 12.21
N PRO A 99 6.55 12.23 10.99
CA PRO A 99 6.79 13.66 10.78
C PRO A 99 5.77 14.50 11.55
N ARG A 100 6.22 15.67 12.03
CA ARG A 100 5.31 16.72 12.53
C ARG A 100 4.70 17.44 11.33
N ILE A 101 3.38 17.34 11.21
CA ILE A 101 2.55 17.86 10.12
C ILE A 101 1.41 18.68 10.69
#